data_AF-A0A2S2G0S3-F1
#
_entry.id   AF-A0A2S2G0S3-F1
#
_cell.length_a   1.000
_cell.length_b   1.000
_cell.length_c   1.000
_cell.angle_alpha   90.00
_cell.angle_beta   90.00
_cell.angle_gamma   90.00
#
_symmetry.space_group_name_H-M   'P 1'
#
loop_
_entity.id
_entity.type
_entity.pdbx_description
1 polymer ?
#
loop_
_entity_poly.entity_id
_entity_poly.type
_entity_poly.pdbx_seq_one_letter_code
_entity_poly.pdbx_strand_id
1 'polypeptide(L)'
;MKSLIASLRSAGTAVTASLVALATCAALGALAAPAQAADSICGQYGTTVIQDRYVVQNNRWGTTDAQCIDVTDDGFTLTRADGSVPTNGAPKSYPSVYNGCHYTNCSPGTELPKRLDSISGAPTSITYTYVDGAVYDAAYDIWLDPEPKKDGVNRTEIMIWFNRVGPIQPVGSQTGTATVAGRGWEVWTGNNGGNDVISFVSPSAISSWSFDVMDFVDATVARRMAQNSWYLTSVQAGFEPWQNGAGLAVRSFSSSVLTGGGSEGPGEPGTPADGPCAVSYTANAWTDGFTADVKVTNTGTVPVSGWRLGFTLPQGQTVTQAWNATVTPSSGAVTATGAAFNAEIAPGASQSFGFQGTHSGTFTKPDRFTLNGALCTVG
;
A
#
# COMPACT_ATOMS: atom_id res chain seq x y z
N MET A 1 37.94 58.17 61.08
CA MET A 1 36.95 58.78 61.98
C MET A 1 36.35 59.98 61.24
N LYS A 2 35.03 59.96 61.01
CA LYS A 2 34.17 60.99 60.37
C LYS A 2 34.34 61.17 58.84
N SER A 3 33.33 61.36 58.00
CA SER A 3 31.89 61.02 58.01
C SER A 3 31.28 61.55 56.69
N LEU A 4 30.16 60.94 56.26
CA LEU A 4 28.98 61.57 55.63
C LEU A 4 29.03 62.12 54.17
N ILE A 5 28.38 61.37 53.27
CA ILE A 5 27.14 61.70 52.52
C ILE A 5 26.91 63.18 52.13
N ALA A 6 26.75 63.47 50.83
CA ALA A 6 25.50 64.01 50.23
C ALA A 6 25.61 64.36 48.73
N SER A 7 24.57 63.92 48.02
CA SER A 7 24.07 64.25 46.68
C SER A 7 24.14 65.72 46.22
N LEU A 8 24.36 65.96 44.92
CA LEU A 8 23.51 66.89 44.13
C LEU A 8 23.63 66.72 42.60
N ARG A 9 22.46 66.76 41.97
CA ARG A 9 22.10 66.85 40.54
C ARG A 9 22.65 68.19 39.98
N SER A 10 22.91 68.45 38.70
CA SER A 10 22.12 68.19 37.49
C SER A 10 22.83 68.80 36.24
N ALA A 11 22.57 68.17 35.09
CA ALA A 11 22.34 68.72 33.74
C ALA A 11 23.44 69.53 33.00
N GLY A 12 23.76 69.05 31.79
CA GLY A 12 24.46 69.80 30.74
C GLY A 12 24.62 68.96 29.47
N THR A 13 23.62 69.02 28.59
CA THR A 13 23.47 68.33 27.31
C THR A 13 24.50 68.76 26.27
N ALA A 14 25.08 67.81 25.50
CA ALA A 14 25.54 68.06 24.14
C ALA A 14 25.55 66.75 23.32
N VAL A 15 24.85 66.81 22.20
CA VAL A 15 24.62 65.74 21.21
C VAL A 15 25.83 65.58 20.29
N THR A 16 26.21 64.34 19.93
CA THR A 16 26.81 64.05 18.61
C THR A 16 26.62 62.58 18.22
N ALA A 17 26.46 62.37 16.92
CA ALA A 17 25.77 61.25 16.27
C ALA A 17 26.60 59.97 16.02
N SER A 18 25.87 58.86 15.82
CA SER A 18 26.19 57.70 14.94
C SER A 18 27.34 56.76 15.38
N LEU A 19 27.31 55.43 15.25
CA LEU A 19 26.65 54.53 14.32
C LEU A 19 26.52 53.11 14.95
N VAL A 20 25.49 52.40 14.50
CA VAL A 20 25.02 51.07 14.91
C VAL A 20 25.97 49.93 14.49
N ALA A 21 26.21 48.98 15.41
CA ALA A 21 26.50 47.59 15.07
C ALA A 21 26.08 46.67 16.23
N LEU A 22 24.76 46.42 16.39
CA LEU A 22 24.29 45.26 17.13
C LEU A 22 24.22 44.09 16.15
N ALA A 23 25.15 43.14 16.30
CA ALA A 23 25.02 41.82 15.72
C ALA A 23 23.86 41.10 16.42
N THR A 24 22.71 41.01 15.76
CA THR A 24 21.61 40.15 16.17
C THR A 24 21.97 38.70 15.82
N CYS A 25 22.24 37.88 16.83
CA CYS A 25 22.13 36.42 16.71
C CYS A 25 20.67 36.09 16.40
N ALA A 26 20.34 35.94 15.12
CA ALA A 26 19.10 35.30 14.70
C ALA A 26 19.25 33.80 15.01
N ALA A 27 18.73 33.37 16.16
CA ALA A 27 18.43 31.97 16.37
C ALA A 27 17.37 31.57 15.34
N LEU A 28 17.75 30.77 14.34
CA LEU A 28 16.80 29.99 13.57
C LEU A 28 16.17 28.98 14.53
N GLY A 29 15.11 29.40 15.22
CA GLY A 29 14.16 28.48 15.79
C GLY A 29 13.47 27.77 14.65
N ALA A 30 13.91 26.54 14.33
CA ALA A 30 13.03 25.62 13.66
C ALA A 30 11.77 25.53 14.52
N LEU A 31 10.65 26.02 14.00
CA LEU A 31 9.35 25.73 14.59
C LEU A 31 9.17 24.22 14.44
N ALA A 32 9.56 23.46 15.48
CA ALA A 32 9.10 22.10 15.61
C ALA A 32 7.57 22.18 15.58
N ALA A 33 6.96 21.52 14.61
CA ALA A 33 5.52 21.27 14.65
C ALA A 33 5.19 20.71 16.05
N PRO A 34 4.08 21.11 16.67
CA PRO A 34 3.71 20.55 17.97
C PRO A 34 3.66 19.03 17.80
N ALA A 35 4.45 18.31 18.60
CA ALA A 35 4.37 16.86 18.66
C ALA A 35 2.94 16.54 19.10
N GLN A 36 2.13 16.03 18.17
CA GLN A 36 0.85 15.46 18.56
C GLN A 36 1.14 14.32 19.53
N ALA A 37 0.42 14.30 20.65
CA ALA A 37 0.52 13.19 21.58
C ALA A 37 0.04 11.94 20.82
N ALA A 38 0.94 10.97 20.62
CA ALA A 38 0.56 9.70 20.02
C ALA A 38 -0.51 9.05 20.91
N ASP A 39 -1.65 8.68 20.31
CA ASP A 39 -2.68 7.95 21.04
C ASP A 39 -2.11 6.58 21.40
N SER A 40 -1.88 6.34 22.69
CA SER A 40 -1.36 5.06 23.17
C SER A 40 -2.49 4.07 23.43
N ILE A 41 -2.44 2.92 22.76
CA ILE A 41 -3.43 1.86 22.86
C ILE A 41 -2.79 0.64 23.52
N CYS A 42 -3.15 0.38 24.78
CA CYS A 42 -2.73 -0.80 25.53
C CYS A 42 -3.85 -1.85 25.73
N GLY A 43 -5.10 -1.50 25.42
CA GLY A 43 -6.23 -2.43 25.51
C GLY A 43 -6.09 -3.57 24.52
N GLN A 44 -6.45 -4.80 24.91
CA GLN A 44 -6.21 -6.02 24.12
C GLN A 44 -6.74 -5.90 22.67
N TYR A 45 -7.96 -5.39 22.50
CA TYR A 45 -8.60 -5.13 21.20
C TYR A 45 -8.87 -3.64 20.99
N GLY A 46 -8.06 -2.78 21.60
CA GLY A 46 -8.17 -1.33 21.39
C GLY A 46 -7.86 -0.97 19.94
N THR A 47 -8.60 0.00 19.41
CA THR A 47 -8.42 0.50 18.04
C THR A 47 -8.57 2.02 18.02
N THR A 48 -8.00 2.65 17.00
CA THR A 48 -8.26 4.05 16.63
C THR A 48 -8.23 4.19 15.11
N VAL A 49 -8.60 5.37 14.61
CA VAL A 49 -8.56 5.70 13.19
C VAL A 49 -7.44 6.70 12.91
N ILE A 50 -6.72 6.49 11.80
CA ILE A 50 -5.75 7.46 11.26
C ILE A 50 -6.23 7.95 9.90
N GLN A 51 -5.92 9.21 9.57
CA GLN A 51 -6.23 9.86 8.29
C GLN A 51 -7.73 9.82 7.90
N ASP A 52 -8.62 9.67 8.89
CA ASP A 52 -10.05 9.43 8.67
C ASP A 52 -10.33 8.30 7.67
N ARG A 53 -9.45 7.27 7.61
CA ARG A 53 -9.47 6.29 6.52
C ARG A 53 -9.08 4.88 6.92
N TYR A 54 -8.07 4.74 7.78
CA TYR A 54 -7.54 3.43 8.17
C TYR A 54 -7.74 3.20 9.66
N VAL A 55 -7.97 1.95 10.04
CA VAL A 55 -8.02 1.57 11.45
C VAL A 55 -6.68 1.01 11.85
N VAL A 56 -6.17 1.47 12.99
CA VAL A 56 -5.03 0.88 13.68
C VAL A 56 -5.55 0.06 14.85
N GLN A 57 -5.08 -1.17 15.00
CA GLN A 57 -5.52 -2.10 16.03
C GLN A 57 -4.36 -2.69 16.82
N ASN A 58 -4.51 -2.80 18.14
CA ASN A 58 -3.54 -3.49 18.99
C ASN A 58 -3.61 -5.02 18.80
N ASN A 59 -4.82 -5.53 18.59
CA ASN A 59 -5.13 -6.93 18.23
C ASN A 59 -4.25 -7.98 18.93
N ARG A 60 -4.26 -7.96 20.26
CA ARG A 60 -3.48 -8.86 21.11
C ARG A 60 -4.24 -10.14 21.43
N TRP A 61 -4.55 -10.90 20.40
CA TRP A 61 -5.46 -12.05 20.46
C TRP A 61 -4.86 -13.30 21.10
N GLY A 62 -3.53 -13.51 20.98
CA GLY A 62 -2.85 -14.76 21.34
C GLY A 62 -2.13 -14.77 22.68
N THR A 63 -2.19 -13.69 23.47
CA THR A 63 -1.55 -13.62 24.79
C THR A 63 -2.29 -12.74 25.80
N THR A 64 -2.09 -13.05 27.08
CA THR A 64 -2.48 -12.20 28.22
C THR A 64 -1.40 -11.18 28.60
N ASP A 65 -0.17 -11.36 28.13
CA ASP A 65 0.96 -10.46 28.42
C ASP A 65 0.72 -9.05 27.87
N ALA A 66 1.29 -8.03 28.50
CA ALA A 66 1.00 -6.65 28.14
C ALA A 66 1.56 -6.25 26.77
N GLN A 67 0.75 -5.51 25.99
CA GLN A 67 1.14 -4.94 24.71
C GLN A 67 0.56 -3.55 24.55
N CYS A 68 1.36 -2.61 24.06
CA CYS A 68 0.94 -1.25 23.77
C CYS A 68 1.49 -0.80 22.42
N ILE A 69 0.67 -0.08 21.65
CA ILE A 69 1.09 0.64 20.45
C ILE A 69 0.88 2.14 20.65
N ASP A 70 1.82 2.94 20.18
CA ASP A 70 1.67 4.39 20.07
C ASP A 70 1.33 4.72 18.62
N VAL A 71 0.16 5.33 18.41
CA VAL A 71 -0.38 5.62 17.08
C VAL A 71 0.00 7.03 16.63
N THR A 72 0.40 7.15 15.38
CA THR A 72 0.73 8.39 14.68
C THR A 72 -0.23 8.60 13.51
N ASP A 73 -0.20 9.77 12.87
CA ASP A 73 -1.05 10.05 11.70
C ASP A 73 -0.87 9.06 10.53
N ASP A 74 0.29 8.41 10.43
CA ASP A 74 0.67 7.57 9.28
C ASP A 74 0.82 6.07 9.61
N GLY A 75 0.70 5.69 10.88
CA GLY A 75 0.90 4.32 11.33
C GLY A 75 1.08 4.21 12.83
N PHE A 76 1.88 3.26 13.31
CA PHE A 76 2.06 3.01 14.74
C PHE A 76 3.45 2.45 15.07
N THR A 77 3.86 2.58 16.34
CA THR A 77 5.02 1.91 16.91
C THR A 77 4.58 0.99 18.05
N LEU A 78 5.03 -0.26 18.05
CA LEU A 78 4.86 -1.19 19.17
C LEU A 78 5.78 -0.75 20.31
N THR A 79 5.25 -0.12 21.35
CA THR A 79 6.04 0.45 22.45
C THR A 79 6.26 -0.53 23.60
N ARG A 80 5.36 -1.52 23.72
CA ARG A 80 5.49 -2.63 24.68
C ARG A 80 4.98 -3.90 24.03
N ALA A 81 5.69 -5.01 24.22
CA ALA A 81 5.34 -6.33 23.69
C ALA A 81 5.90 -7.42 24.61
N ASP A 82 5.36 -7.51 25.81
CA ASP A 82 5.86 -8.42 26.85
C ASP A 82 5.65 -9.89 26.45
N GLY A 83 6.35 -10.77 27.16
CA GLY A 83 6.14 -12.20 27.07
C GLY A 83 6.65 -12.86 25.79
N SER A 84 6.43 -14.17 25.71
CA SER A 84 6.87 -15.02 24.61
C SER A 84 5.96 -16.23 24.46
N VAL A 85 5.72 -16.66 23.23
CA VAL A 85 4.99 -17.89 22.91
C VAL A 85 5.85 -18.83 22.04
N PRO A 86 5.58 -20.16 22.03
CA PRO A 86 6.34 -21.11 21.23
C PRO A 86 6.31 -20.78 19.73
N THR A 87 7.46 -20.82 19.05
CA THR A 87 7.59 -20.44 17.64
C THR A 87 7.01 -21.45 16.64
N ASN A 88 6.57 -22.60 17.12
CA ASN A 88 5.85 -23.62 16.36
C ASN A 88 4.31 -23.52 16.53
N GLY A 89 3.82 -22.47 17.20
CA GLY A 89 2.41 -22.18 17.38
C GLY A 89 2.04 -20.78 16.89
N ALA A 90 0.86 -20.33 17.26
CA ALA A 90 0.36 -18.98 16.98
C ALA A 90 1.27 -17.88 17.59
N PRO A 91 1.34 -16.69 16.97
CA PRO A 91 2.00 -15.52 17.55
C PRO A 91 1.21 -14.96 18.75
N LYS A 92 1.80 -14.00 19.45
CA LYS A 92 1.14 -13.32 20.58
C LYS A 92 -0.04 -12.45 20.12
N SER A 93 0.05 -11.89 18.93
CA SER A 93 -0.78 -10.78 18.49
C SER A 93 -0.57 -10.48 17.01
N TYR A 94 -1.38 -9.59 16.46
CA TYR A 94 -1.16 -8.99 15.16
C TYR A 94 -1.48 -7.47 15.17
N PRO A 95 -0.68 -6.65 15.89
CA PRO A 95 -0.81 -5.20 15.83
C PRO A 95 -0.61 -4.73 14.39
N SER A 96 -1.59 -4.01 13.86
CA SER A 96 -1.70 -3.75 12.42
C SER A 96 -2.52 -2.49 12.12
N VAL A 97 -2.37 -2.02 10.88
CA VAL A 97 -3.22 -0.99 10.27
C VAL A 97 -3.96 -1.60 9.08
N TYR A 98 -5.21 -1.21 8.85
CA TYR A 98 -6.00 -1.77 7.75
C TYR A 98 -7.00 -0.83 7.09
N ASN A 99 -7.33 -1.20 5.84
CA ASN A 99 -8.50 -0.74 5.09
C ASN A 99 -9.49 -1.91 4.95
N GLY A 100 -10.78 -1.67 5.21
CA GLY A 100 -11.84 -2.67 5.09
C GLY A 100 -12.49 -3.02 6.42
N CYS A 101 -13.06 -4.22 6.53
CA CYS A 101 -13.80 -4.67 7.70
C CYS A 101 -13.15 -5.87 8.39
N HIS A 102 -13.02 -5.81 9.71
CA HIS A 102 -12.48 -6.87 10.56
C HIS A 102 -13.29 -6.96 11.87
N TYR A 103 -13.97 -8.09 12.09
CA TYR A 103 -14.84 -8.34 13.26
C TYR A 103 -15.78 -7.16 13.60
N THR A 104 -16.65 -6.79 12.67
CA THR A 104 -17.58 -5.63 12.70
C THR A 104 -16.93 -4.25 12.57
N ASN A 105 -15.63 -4.10 12.86
CA ASN A 105 -14.95 -2.83 12.79
C ASN A 105 -14.52 -2.54 11.34
N CYS A 106 -15.10 -1.51 10.74
CA CYS A 106 -14.84 -1.12 9.36
C CYS A 106 -14.15 0.24 9.32
N SER A 107 -13.11 0.36 8.50
CA SER A 107 -12.39 1.61 8.34
C SER A 107 -13.26 2.67 7.64
N PRO A 108 -13.15 3.96 7.99
CA PRO A 108 -14.07 4.96 7.47
C PRO A 108 -13.98 5.11 5.94
N GLY A 109 -15.14 5.18 5.30
CA GLY A 109 -15.23 5.35 3.84
C GLY A 109 -14.69 4.17 3.03
N THR A 110 -14.48 3.00 3.63
CA THR A 110 -14.00 1.83 2.88
C THR A 110 -15.03 1.34 1.87
N GLU A 111 -14.55 0.98 0.68
CA GLU A 111 -15.32 0.33 -0.39
C GLU A 111 -15.45 -1.20 -0.16
N LEU A 112 -14.81 -1.73 0.89
CA LEU A 112 -14.81 -3.15 1.21
C LEU A 112 -15.95 -3.50 2.19
N PRO A 113 -16.54 -4.70 2.07
CA PRO A 113 -16.22 -5.78 1.13
C PRO A 113 -16.59 -5.49 -0.32
N LYS A 114 -15.70 -5.87 -1.25
CA LYS A 114 -15.91 -5.67 -2.70
C LYS A 114 -15.64 -6.95 -3.47
N ARG A 115 -16.51 -7.28 -4.43
CA ARG A 115 -16.34 -8.48 -5.28
C ARG A 115 -15.04 -8.38 -6.07
N LEU A 116 -14.26 -9.46 -6.10
CA LEU A 116 -12.96 -9.49 -6.74
C LEU A 116 -13.05 -9.18 -8.24
N ASP A 117 -14.05 -9.73 -8.93
CA ASP A 117 -14.32 -9.46 -10.35
C ASP A 117 -14.67 -7.99 -10.68
N SER A 118 -15.01 -7.18 -9.68
CA SER A 118 -15.29 -5.74 -9.84
C SER A 118 -14.10 -4.83 -9.50
N ILE A 119 -13.01 -5.40 -8.96
CA ILE A 119 -11.83 -4.64 -8.54
C ILE A 119 -10.86 -4.54 -9.73
N SER A 120 -10.65 -3.32 -10.19
CA SER A 120 -9.71 -2.99 -11.25
C SER A 120 -8.26 -2.86 -10.80
N GLY A 121 -8.06 -2.62 -9.51
CA GLY A 121 -6.76 -2.52 -8.87
C GLY A 121 -6.95 -2.23 -7.39
N ALA A 122 -6.04 -2.74 -6.57
CA ALA A 122 -6.03 -2.51 -5.14
C ALA A 122 -4.63 -2.06 -4.70
N PRO A 123 -4.19 -0.86 -5.12
CA PRO A 123 -2.85 -0.39 -4.80
C PRO A 123 -2.71 -0.19 -3.29
N THR A 124 -1.57 -0.63 -2.77
CA THR A 124 -1.16 -0.44 -1.39
C THR A 124 0.32 -0.06 -1.32
N SER A 125 0.69 0.66 -0.26
CA SER A 125 2.08 0.90 0.08
C SER A 125 2.30 0.79 1.58
N ILE A 126 3.51 0.41 1.98
CA ILE A 126 3.92 0.38 3.38
C ILE A 126 5.39 0.76 3.56
N THR A 127 5.70 1.31 4.74
CA THR A 127 7.07 1.45 5.23
C THR A 127 7.15 0.91 6.64
N TYR A 128 8.06 -0.03 6.87
CA TYR A 128 8.32 -0.65 8.17
C TYR A 128 9.60 -0.13 8.82
N THR A 129 9.63 -0.14 10.15
CA THR A 129 10.85 -0.17 10.96
C THR A 129 10.95 -1.53 11.64
N TYR A 130 12.10 -2.16 11.45
CA TYR A 130 12.43 -3.46 12.04
C TYR A 130 13.33 -3.30 13.26
N VAL A 131 13.36 -4.34 14.09
CA VAL A 131 14.24 -4.43 15.25
C VAL A 131 15.01 -5.74 15.23
N ASP A 132 16.19 -5.72 15.85
CA ASP A 132 16.95 -6.92 16.19
C ASP A 132 16.52 -7.46 17.56
N GLY A 133 16.95 -8.67 17.91
CA GLY A 133 16.74 -9.24 19.26
C GLY A 133 15.28 -9.64 19.58
N ALA A 134 14.44 -9.79 18.56
CA ALA A 134 13.06 -10.25 18.68
C ALA A 134 12.79 -11.45 17.75
N VAL A 135 11.65 -12.11 17.93
CA VAL A 135 11.17 -13.16 17.02
C VAL A 135 9.79 -12.73 16.50
N TYR A 136 9.72 -12.42 15.22
CA TYR A 136 8.53 -11.84 14.58
C TYR A 136 8.58 -11.97 13.06
N ASP A 137 7.44 -11.84 12.42
CA ASP A 137 7.36 -11.42 11.03
C ASP A 137 6.84 -9.98 10.89
N ALA A 138 7.05 -9.43 9.70
CA ALA A 138 6.30 -8.28 9.23
C ALA A 138 5.48 -8.73 8.01
N ALA A 139 4.17 -8.66 8.10
CA ALA A 139 3.28 -9.26 7.11
C ALA A 139 2.09 -8.36 6.77
N TYR A 140 1.61 -8.51 5.55
CA TYR A 140 0.23 -8.19 5.21
C TYR A 140 -0.66 -9.39 5.52
N ASP A 141 -1.88 -9.11 5.97
CA ASP A 141 -3.00 -10.06 6.01
C ASP A 141 -4.14 -9.52 5.14
N ILE A 142 -4.47 -10.25 4.09
CA ILE A 142 -5.50 -9.89 3.12
C ILE A 142 -6.58 -10.96 3.18
N TRP A 143 -7.80 -10.55 3.45
CA TRP A 143 -8.89 -11.48 3.76
C TRP A 143 -9.89 -11.57 2.61
N LEU A 144 -10.20 -12.81 2.22
CA LEU A 144 -11.15 -13.14 1.16
C LEU A 144 -12.27 -14.04 1.67
N ASP A 145 -13.48 -13.81 1.19
CA ASP A 145 -14.65 -14.62 1.57
C ASP A 145 -15.67 -14.75 0.43
N PRO A 146 -16.39 -15.88 0.30
CA PRO A 146 -17.48 -16.02 -0.67
C PRO A 146 -18.61 -15.00 -0.47
N GLU A 147 -18.78 -14.48 0.74
CA GLU A 147 -19.80 -13.50 1.11
C GLU A 147 -19.19 -12.11 1.35
N PRO A 148 -19.95 -11.01 1.22
CA PRO A 148 -19.49 -9.66 1.56
C PRO A 148 -19.38 -9.49 3.08
N LYS A 149 -18.46 -10.24 3.68
CA LYS A 149 -18.36 -10.45 5.13
C LYS A 149 -17.74 -9.25 5.82
N LYS A 150 -18.39 -8.79 6.89
CA LYS A 150 -17.88 -7.70 7.77
C LYS A 150 -17.53 -8.18 9.17
N ASP A 151 -17.90 -9.41 9.53
CA ASP A 151 -17.73 -9.97 10.86
C ASP A 151 -17.41 -11.47 10.81
N GLY A 152 -16.70 -11.98 11.82
CA GLY A 152 -16.26 -13.36 11.93
C GLY A 152 -15.07 -13.71 11.02
N VAL A 153 -14.64 -14.97 11.10
CA VAL A 153 -13.47 -15.50 10.38
C VAL A 153 -13.78 -15.64 8.88
N ASN A 154 -13.01 -14.97 8.02
CA ASN A 154 -13.12 -15.10 6.56
C ASN A 154 -12.58 -16.45 6.08
N ARG A 155 -12.98 -16.92 4.90
CA ARG A 155 -12.60 -18.26 4.40
C ARG A 155 -11.13 -18.41 4.02
N THR A 156 -10.55 -17.40 3.37
CA THR A 156 -9.16 -17.46 2.91
C THR A 156 -8.39 -16.25 3.39
N GLU A 157 -7.20 -16.53 3.92
CA GLU A 157 -6.21 -15.57 4.35
C GLU A 157 -5.03 -15.61 3.39
N ILE A 158 -4.71 -14.46 2.81
CA ILE A 158 -3.47 -14.27 2.07
C ILE A 158 -2.51 -13.51 2.97
N MET A 159 -1.40 -14.15 3.34
CA MET A 159 -0.31 -13.48 4.04
C MET A 159 0.83 -13.13 3.09
N ILE A 160 1.40 -11.93 3.20
CA ILE A 160 2.60 -11.54 2.45
C ILE A 160 3.68 -11.16 3.45
N TRP A 161 4.62 -12.07 3.71
CA TRP A 161 5.68 -11.87 4.70
C TRP A 161 6.83 -11.07 4.07
N PHE A 162 6.95 -9.82 4.48
CA PHE A 162 7.98 -8.87 4.03
C PHE A 162 9.30 -9.12 4.74
N ASN A 163 9.26 -9.55 6.00
CA ASN A 163 10.44 -9.88 6.78
C ASN A 163 10.12 -11.02 7.76
N ARG A 164 11.16 -11.75 8.14
CA ARG A 164 11.10 -12.81 9.14
C ARG A 164 12.37 -12.77 9.99
N VAL A 165 12.22 -12.67 11.30
CA VAL A 165 13.33 -12.71 12.26
C VAL A 165 13.09 -13.82 13.27
N GLY A 166 14.08 -14.70 13.42
CA GLY A 166 14.00 -15.87 14.30
C GLY A 166 13.37 -17.12 13.65
N PRO A 167 13.29 -18.23 14.40
CA PRO A 167 12.92 -19.54 13.88
C PRO A 167 11.40 -19.75 13.83
N ILE A 168 10.74 -18.94 13.00
CA ILE A 168 9.30 -19.02 12.71
C ILE A 168 9.07 -19.45 11.25
N GLN A 169 7.85 -19.89 10.95
CA GLN A 169 7.44 -20.27 9.60
C GLN A 169 5.93 -20.03 9.42
N PRO A 170 5.45 -19.88 8.18
CA PRO A 170 4.03 -19.75 7.93
C PRO A 170 3.24 -21.02 8.29
N VAL A 171 1.92 -20.86 8.36
CA VAL A 171 0.97 -21.96 8.50
C VAL A 171 1.14 -22.97 7.34
N GLY A 172 1.11 -24.26 7.69
CA GLY A 172 1.15 -25.35 6.73
C GLY A 172 2.55 -25.72 6.26
N SER A 173 2.69 -25.90 4.95
CA SER A 173 3.94 -26.36 4.31
C SER A 173 4.23 -25.59 3.03
N GLN A 174 5.51 -25.48 2.68
CA GLN A 174 5.92 -24.89 1.41
C GLN A 174 5.43 -25.76 0.24
N THR A 175 4.68 -25.17 -0.68
CA THR A 175 4.13 -25.84 -1.87
C THR A 175 4.80 -25.40 -3.17
N GLY A 176 5.65 -24.37 -3.12
CA GLY A 176 6.48 -24.00 -4.26
C GLY A 176 7.06 -22.60 -4.14
N THR A 177 7.24 -21.97 -5.31
CA THR A 177 7.64 -20.57 -5.44
C THR A 177 6.74 -19.85 -6.45
N ALA A 178 6.71 -18.52 -6.42
CA ALA A 178 5.97 -17.71 -7.36
C ALA A 178 6.69 -16.39 -7.65
N THR A 179 6.47 -15.84 -8.85
CA THR A 179 6.77 -14.44 -9.14
C THR A 179 5.46 -13.66 -9.15
N VAL A 180 5.30 -12.74 -8.21
CA VAL A 180 4.09 -11.90 -8.05
C VAL A 180 4.53 -10.46 -7.87
N ALA A 181 3.90 -9.54 -8.60
CA ALA A 181 4.24 -8.10 -8.61
C ALA A 181 5.76 -7.84 -8.81
N GLY A 182 6.40 -8.63 -9.68
CA GLY A 182 7.82 -8.51 -10.01
C GLY A 182 8.81 -9.01 -8.93
N ARG A 183 8.34 -9.69 -7.87
CA ARG A 183 9.20 -10.28 -6.83
C ARG A 183 9.04 -11.79 -6.75
N GLY A 184 10.12 -12.49 -6.38
CA GLY A 184 10.10 -13.92 -6.11
C GLY A 184 9.70 -14.21 -4.66
N TRP A 185 8.85 -15.22 -4.47
CA TRP A 185 8.28 -15.61 -3.19
C TRP A 185 8.36 -17.12 -2.99
N GLU A 186 8.68 -17.56 -1.77
CA GLU A 186 8.30 -18.91 -1.35
C GLU A 186 6.79 -18.93 -1.09
N VAL A 187 6.10 -19.96 -1.57
CA VAL A 187 4.65 -20.11 -1.37
C VAL A 187 4.39 -21.23 -0.39
N TRP A 188 3.65 -20.90 0.67
CA TRP A 188 3.19 -21.82 1.70
C TRP A 188 1.67 -21.88 1.67
N THR A 189 1.12 -23.06 1.91
CA THR A 189 -0.33 -23.22 2.04
C THR A 189 -0.65 -24.15 3.19
N GLY A 190 -1.74 -23.85 3.91
CA GLY A 190 -2.23 -24.68 4.99
C GLY A 190 -3.60 -24.22 5.46
N ASN A 191 -3.99 -24.71 6.63
CA ASN A 191 -5.20 -24.32 7.32
C ASN A 191 -4.86 -24.17 8.80
N ASN A 192 -5.30 -23.08 9.43
CA ASN A 192 -4.98 -22.78 10.83
C ASN A 192 -6.01 -23.37 11.82
N GLY A 193 -6.94 -24.20 11.34
CA GLY A 193 -8.08 -24.74 12.08
C GLY A 193 -9.36 -23.92 11.95
N GLY A 194 -9.28 -22.68 11.45
CA GLY A 194 -10.41 -21.78 11.20
C GLY A 194 -10.62 -21.42 9.72
N ASN A 195 -9.53 -21.12 9.01
CA ASN A 195 -9.52 -20.68 7.63
C ASN A 195 -8.33 -21.27 6.85
N ASP A 196 -8.44 -21.24 5.52
CA ASP A 196 -7.33 -21.56 4.64
C ASP A 196 -6.34 -20.39 4.64
N VAL A 197 -5.06 -20.70 4.59
CA VAL A 197 -3.96 -19.73 4.60
C VAL A 197 -3.06 -19.99 3.41
N ILE A 198 -2.79 -18.97 2.62
CA ILE A 198 -1.73 -18.94 1.62
C ILE A 198 -0.75 -17.83 1.99
N SER A 199 0.52 -18.17 2.14
CA SER A 199 1.56 -17.21 2.51
C SER A 199 2.61 -17.08 1.41
N PHE A 200 2.95 -15.84 1.07
CA PHE A 200 4.02 -15.48 0.16
C PHE A 200 5.18 -14.92 0.98
N VAL A 201 6.27 -15.67 1.09
CA VAL A 201 7.40 -15.32 1.96
C VAL A 201 8.55 -14.77 1.14
N SER A 202 8.98 -13.55 1.46
CA SER A 202 10.13 -12.93 0.83
C SER A 202 11.43 -13.63 1.27
N PRO A 203 12.37 -13.89 0.35
CA PRO A 203 13.67 -14.47 0.70
C PRO A 203 14.57 -13.52 1.52
N SER A 204 14.25 -12.23 1.54
CA SER A 204 14.99 -11.20 2.28
C SER A 204 14.07 -10.06 2.73
N ALA A 205 14.45 -9.34 3.79
CA ALA A 205 13.65 -8.24 4.34
C ALA A 205 13.30 -7.15 3.31
N ILE A 206 12.02 -6.74 3.28
CA ILE A 206 11.49 -5.65 2.45
C ILE A 206 11.01 -4.53 3.37
N SER A 207 11.82 -3.50 3.60
CA SER A 207 11.45 -2.41 4.52
C SER A 207 10.39 -1.46 3.98
N SER A 208 10.25 -1.34 2.66
CA SER A 208 9.20 -0.53 2.02
C SER A 208 8.90 -1.04 0.63
N TRP A 209 7.62 -1.02 0.26
CA TRP A 209 7.18 -1.40 -1.07
C TRP A 209 5.79 -0.84 -1.39
N SER A 210 5.52 -0.64 -2.66
CA SER A 210 4.19 -0.34 -3.20
C SER A 210 3.86 -1.37 -4.27
N PHE A 211 2.65 -1.93 -4.21
CA PHE A 211 2.22 -3.01 -5.09
C PHE A 211 0.69 -3.03 -5.23
N ASP A 212 0.18 -3.83 -6.15
CA ASP A 212 -1.25 -4.10 -6.29
C ASP A 212 -1.60 -5.39 -5.55
N VAL A 213 -2.50 -5.30 -4.56
CA VAL A 213 -3.02 -6.47 -3.83
C VAL A 213 -3.64 -7.49 -4.78
N MET A 214 -4.24 -7.04 -5.89
CA MET A 214 -4.88 -7.94 -6.85
C MET A 214 -3.91 -8.94 -7.46
N ASP A 215 -2.61 -8.62 -7.59
CA ASP A 215 -1.63 -9.58 -8.12
C ASP A 215 -1.53 -10.83 -7.23
N PHE A 216 -1.67 -10.67 -5.91
CA PHE A 216 -1.66 -11.77 -4.94
C PHE A 216 -3.02 -12.47 -4.84
N VAL A 217 -4.11 -11.72 -5.01
CA VAL A 217 -5.46 -12.30 -5.11
C VAL A 217 -5.55 -13.20 -6.35
N ASP A 218 -5.07 -12.75 -7.50
CA ASP A 218 -5.07 -13.52 -8.74
C ASP A 218 -4.21 -14.77 -8.61
N ALA A 219 -3.03 -14.66 -7.98
CA ALA A 219 -2.19 -15.81 -7.66
C ALA A 219 -2.91 -16.82 -6.74
N THR A 220 -3.77 -16.35 -5.84
CA THR A 220 -4.57 -17.17 -4.92
C THR A 220 -5.74 -17.85 -5.64
N VAL A 221 -6.44 -17.13 -6.52
CA VAL A 221 -7.52 -17.68 -7.37
C VAL A 221 -6.95 -18.73 -8.34
N ALA A 222 -5.78 -18.49 -8.94
CA ALA A 222 -5.12 -19.45 -9.82
C ALA A 222 -4.78 -20.77 -9.10
N ARG A 223 -4.59 -20.73 -7.78
CA ARG A 223 -4.38 -21.89 -6.91
C ARG A 223 -5.67 -22.49 -6.35
N ARG A 224 -6.83 -21.99 -6.78
CA ARG A 224 -8.17 -22.43 -6.38
C ARG A 224 -8.46 -22.27 -4.88
N MET A 225 -7.78 -21.33 -4.23
CA MET A 225 -7.99 -20.99 -2.82
C MET A 225 -8.94 -19.79 -2.66
N ALA A 226 -9.42 -19.23 -3.77
CA ALA A 226 -10.50 -18.26 -3.86
C ALA A 226 -11.14 -18.36 -5.25
N GLN A 227 -12.22 -17.62 -5.50
CA GLN A 227 -12.84 -17.47 -6.82
C GLN A 227 -13.04 -15.99 -7.14
N ASN A 228 -13.05 -15.60 -8.41
CA ASN A 228 -13.30 -14.22 -8.83
C ASN A 228 -14.65 -13.66 -8.33
N SER A 229 -15.61 -14.55 -8.04
CA SER A 229 -16.92 -14.19 -7.49
C SER A 229 -16.91 -13.93 -5.97
N TRP A 230 -15.77 -14.14 -5.29
CA TRP A 230 -15.60 -13.86 -3.87
C TRP A 230 -15.39 -12.37 -3.63
N TYR A 231 -15.24 -11.99 -2.36
CA TYR A 231 -15.07 -10.63 -1.91
C TYR A 231 -13.71 -10.46 -1.24
N LEU A 232 -13.01 -9.37 -1.56
CA LEU A 232 -11.99 -8.82 -0.70
C LEU A 232 -12.69 -8.14 0.47
N THR A 233 -12.31 -8.44 1.70
CA THR A 233 -12.99 -7.90 2.90
C THR A 233 -12.12 -6.93 3.69
N SER A 234 -10.80 -7.18 3.75
CA SER A 234 -9.83 -6.23 4.30
C SER A 234 -8.42 -6.43 3.73
N VAL A 235 -7.65 -5.35 3.74
CA VAL A 235 -6.21 -5.31 3.48
C VAL A 235 -5.54 -4.76 4.73
N GLN A 236 -4.82 -5.62 5.44
CA GLN A 236 -4.16 -5.31 6.71
C GLN A 236 -2.66 -5.44 6.56
N ALA A 237 -1.90 -4.67 7.34
CA ALA A 237 -0.47 -4.83 7.43
C ALA A 237 0.05 -4.51 8.83
N GLY A 238 0.93 -5.37 9.34
CA GLY A 238 1.41 -5.29 10.70
C GLY A 238 2.57 -6.23 10.97
N PHE A 239 2.60 -6.76 12.19
CA PHE A 239 3.61 -7.69 12.66
C PHE A 239 2.97 -8.82 13.46
N GLU A 240 3.45 -10.05 13.29
CA GLU A 240 3.15 -11.14 14.20
C GLU A 240 4.36 -11.40 15.13
N PRO A 241 4.37 -10.88 16.39
CA PRO A 241 5.46 -11.14 17.31
C PRO A 241 5.25 -12.42 18.12
N TRP A 242 6.25 -13.30 18.13
CA TRP A 242 6.34 -14.44 19.05
C TRP A 242 7.11 -14.10 20.32
N GLN A 243 8.20 -13.33 20.20
CA GLN A 243 9.07 -12.95 21.32
C GLN A 243 9.52 -11.50 21.19
N ASN A 244 9.43 -10.72 22.28
CA ASN A 244 9.68 -9.27 22.28
C ASN A 244 8.83 -8.55 21.21
N GLY A 245 9.36 -7.51 20.57
CA GLY A 245 8.72 -6.75 19.48
C GLY A 245 8.69 -5.23 19.69
N ALA A 246 9.02 -4.75 20.90
CA ALA A 246 9.07 -3.31 21.16
C ALA A 246 10.07 -2.62 20.21
N GLY A 247 9.64 -1.50 19.62
CA GLY A 247 10.38 -0.72 18.61
C GLY A 247 9.97 -1.02 17.16
N LEU A 248 9.27 -2.12 16.90
CA LEU A 248 8.66 -2.38 15.58
C LEU A 248 7.68 -1.27 15.22
N ALA A 249 7.68 -0.81 13.98
CA ALA A 249 6.75 0.24 13.56
C ALA A 249 6.29 0.11 12.12
N VAL A 250 5.01 0.44 11.89
CA VAL A 250 4.52 0.84 10.57
C VAL A 250 4.62 2.36 10.52
N ARG A 251 5.46 2.88 9.62
CA ARG A 251 5.74 4.32 9.49
C ARG A 251 4.82 5.01 8.51
N SER A 252 4.31 4.27 7.53
CA SER A 252 3.34 4.77 6.56
C SER A 252 2.56 3.58 6.04
N PHE A 253 1.26 3.75 5.81
CA PHE A 253 0.42 2.78 5.12
C PHE A 253 -0.54 3.47 4.16
N SER A 254 -0.76 2.87 2.99
CA SER A 254 -1.86 3.25 2.12
C SER A 254 -2.56 2.02 1.56
N SER A 255 -3.86 2.12 1.35
CA SER A 255 -4.65 1.12 0.64
C SER A 255 -5.84 1.80 -0.04
N SER A 256 -6.08 1.44 -1.29
CA SER A 256 -7.27 1.83 -2.05
C SER A 256 -7.80 0.63 -2.79
N VAL A 257 -9.11 0.64 -3.07
CA VAL A 257 -9.76 -0.36 -3.91
C VAL A 257 -10.43 0.40 -5.04
N LEU A 258 -9.89 0.23 -6.23
CA LEU A 258 -10.35 0.92 -7.43
C LEU A 258 -11.39 0.02 -8.09
N THR A 259 -12.61 0.52 -8.19
CA THR A 259 -13.71 -0.15 -8.88
C THR A 259 -13.81 0.39 -10.29
N GLY A 260 -13.98 -0.48 -11.28
CA GLY A 260 -14.26 -0.03 -12.65
C GLY A 260 -15.62 0.66 -12.64
N GLY A 261 -15.65 1.99 -12.78
CA GLY A 261 -16.84 2.80 -12.58
C GLY A 261 -18.05 2.34 -13.39
N GLY A 262 -18.99 1.70 -12.71
CA GLY A 262 -20.38 1.53 -13.12
C GLY A 262 -21.23 1.84 -11.89
N SER A 263 -22.14 2.81 -11.99
CA SER A 263 -23.12 3.08 -10.95
C SER A 263 -24.00 1.85 -10.74
N GLU A 264 -23.88 1.17 -9.60
CA GLU A 264 -24.85 0.16 -9.20
C GLU A 264 -26.14 0.85 -8.75
N GLY A 265 -27.10 0.96 -9.66
CA GLY A 265 -28.52 0.83 -9.31
C GLY A 265 -28.86 -0.67 -9.21
N PRO A 266 -29.85 -1.07 -8.39
CA PRO A 266 -30.11 -2.48 -8.14
C PRO A 266 -30.92 -3.09 -9.30
N GLY A 267 -30.38 -4.11 -9.98
CA GLY A 267 -31.16 -4.88 -10.96
C GLY A 267 -30.38 -5.90 -11.78
N GLU A 268 -30.52 -7.18 -11.38
CA GLU A 268 -30.34 -8.43 -12.15
C GLU A 268 -28.94 -8.97 -12.55
N PRO A 269 -28.78 -10.32 -12.59
CA PRO A 269 -27.52 -10.99 -12.84
C PRO A 269 -27.19 -11.05 -14.33
N GLY A 270 -26.32 -10.14 -14.77
CA GLY A 270 -25.67 -10.20 -16.07
C GLY A 270 -24.39 -11.06 -16.02
N THR A 271 -24.19 -11.85 -17.06
CA THR A 271 -22.98 -12.61 -17.41
C THR A 271 -21.69 -11.76 -17.27
N PRO A 272 -20.52 -12.33 -16.91
CA PRO A 272 -19.29 -11.55 -16.71
C PRO A 272 -18.96 -10.72 -17.95
N ALA A 273 -19.02 -9.39 -17.84
CA ALA A 273 -18.60 -8.52 -18.91
C ALA A 273 -17.07 -8.42 -18.85
N ASP A 274 -16.39 -8.95 -19.85
CA ASP A 274 -15.06 -8.47 -20.23
C ASP A 274 -15.11 -6.93 -20.24
N GLY A 275 -14.13 -6.26 -19.65
CA GLY A 275 -14.17 -4.80 -19.58
C GLY A 275 -14.26 -4.17 -20.98
N PRO A 276 -14.77 -2.93 -21.10
CA PRO A 276 -15.15 -2.31 -22.37
C PRO A 276 -13.94 -1.90 -23.24
N CYS A 277 -12.80 -2.57 -23.10
CA CYS A 277 -11.63 -2.34 -23.94
C CYS A 277 -10.84 -3.60 -24.28
N ALA A 278 -10.22 -3.57 -25.45
CA ALA A 278 -9.20 -4.54 -25.86
C ALA A 278 -7.90 -3.80 -26.18
N VAL A 279 -6.78 -4.30 -25.68
CA VAL A 279 -5.45 -3.75 -25.90
C VAL A 279 -4.60 -4.73 -26.68
N SER A 280 -3.96 -4.25 -27.74
CA SER A 280 -2.85 -4.95 -28.38
C SER A 280 -1.57 -4.17 -28.15
N TYR A 281 -0.52 -4.91 -27.81
CA TYR A 281 0.80 -4.38 -27.49
C TYR A 281 1.84 -5.07 -28.36
N THR A 282 2.41 -4.33 -29.30
CA THR A 282 3.47 -4.81 -30.19
C THR A 282 4.76 -4.12 -29.82
N ALA A 283 5.82 -4.87 -29.55
CA ALA A 283 7.12 -4.30 -29.22
C ALA A 283 8.24 -4.83 -30.13
N ASN A 284 9.16 -3.93 -30.44
CA ASN A 284 10.42 -4.23 -31.10
C ASN A 284 11.55 -3.89 -30.13
N ALA A 285 12.13 -4.92 -29.49
CA ALA A 285 13.20 -4.77 -28.52
C ALA A 285 14.55 -5.18 -29.12
N TRP A 286 15.61 -4.48 -28.70
CA TRP A 286 17.02 -4.79 -28.97
C TRP A 286 17.79 -4.82 -27.65
N THR A 287 19.13 -4.80 -27.70
CA THR A 287 20.02 -5.06 -26.55
C THR A 287 19.69 -4.26 -25.29
N ASP A 288 19.46 -2.95 -25.41
CA ASP A 288 19.31 -2.02 -24.27
C ASP A 288 18.10 -1.08 -24.42
N GLY A 289 17.29 -1.27 -25.46
CA GLY A 289 16.14 -0.44 -25.73
C GLY A 289 15.03 -1.16 -26.47
N PHE A 290 13.90 -0.49 -26.56
CA PHE A 290 12.72 -1.00 -27.26
C PHE A 290 11.84 0.14 -27.76
N THR A 291 10.99 -0.18 -28.73
CA THR A 291 9.81 0.60 -29.10
C THR A 291 8.57 -0.24 -28.87
N ALA A 292 7.48 0.40 -28.46
CA ALA A 292 6.19 -0.23 -28.24
C ALA A 292 5.09 0.56 -28.93
N ASP A 293 4.27 -0.14 -29.71
CA ASP A 293 3.03 0.34 -30.30
C ASP A 293 1.86 -0.28 -29.55
N VAL A 294 1.01 0.57 -28.99
CA VAL A 294 -0.15 0.17 -28.19
C VAL A 294 -1.41 0.64 -28.88
N LYS A 295 -2.33 -0.28 -29.14
CA LYS A 295 -3.66 0.03 -29.68
C LYS A 295 -4.72 -0.33 -28.64
N VAL A 296 -5.50 0.67 -28.27
CA VAL A 296 -6.63 0.57 -27.34
C VAL A 296 -7.91 0.63 -28.15
N THR A 297 -8.74 -0.41 -28.05
CA THR A 297 -10.04 -0.51 -28.71
C THR A 297 -11.13 -0.39 -27.66
N ASN A 298 -12.14 0.44 -27.90
CA ASN A 298 -13.34 0.47 -27.07
C ASN A 298 -14.29 -0.63 -27.53
N THR A 299 -14.43 -1.69 -26.72
CA THR A 299 -15.36 -2.81 -26.97
C THR A 299 -16.73 -2.58 -26.33
N GLY A 300 -16.89 -1.50 -25.56
CA GLY A 300 -18.15 -1.10 -24.96
C GLY A 300 -19.10 -0.38 -25.93
N THR A 301 -20.25 0.05 -25.39
CA THR A 301 -21.33 0.71 -26.12
C THR A 301 -21.36 2.23 -25.96
N VAL A 302 -20.50 2.79 -25.10
CA VAL A 302 -20.43 4.23 -24.79
C VAL A 302 -19.07 4.79 -25.25
N PRO A 303 -19.01 5.98 -25.87
CA PRO A 303 -17.74 6.63 -26.19
C PRO A 303 -16.87 6.86 -24.95
N VAL A 304 -15.56 6.61 -25.09
CA VAL A 304 -14.58 6.90 -24.04
C VAL A 304 -13.97 8.27 -24.32
N SER A 305 -14.29 9.26 -23.49
CA SER A 305 -13.68 10.60 -23.56
C SER A 305 -12.54 10.74 -22.55
N GLY A 306 -11.44 11.38 -22.97
CA GLY A 306 -10.26 11.63 -22.13
C GLY A 306 -9.59 10.34 -21.65
N TRP A 307 -9.35 9.40 -22.56
CA TRP A 307 -8.85 8.08 -22.20
C TRP A 307 -7.48 8.12 -21.50
N ARG A 308 -7.34 7.24 -20.50
CA ARG A 308 -6.14 6.97 -19.73
C ARG A 308 -5.92 5.47 -19.67
N LEU A 309 -4.82 4.99 -20.26
CA LEU A 309 -4.44 3.58 -20.21
C LEU A 309 -3.39 3.36 -19.12
N GLY A 310 -3.75 2.67 -18.04
CA GLY A 310 -2.86 2.26 -16.98
C GLY A 310 -2.21 0.90 -17.26
N PHE A 311 -0.91 0.77 -17.00
CA PHE A 311 -0.18 -0.50 -17.07
C PHE A 311 1.12 -0.39 -16.27
N THR A 312 1.69 -1.53 -15.86
CA THR A 312 2.97 -1.56 -15.15
C THR A 312 4.09 -1.96 -16.10
N LEU A 313 5.12 -1.12 -16.19
CA LEU A 313 6.35 -1.48 -16.88
C LEU A 313 7.11 -2.51 -16.04
N PRO A 314 7.54 -3.66 -16.63
CA PRO A 314 8.37 -4.61 -15.93
C PRO A 314 9.67 -3.99 -15.40
N GLN A 315 10.20 -4.58 -14.33
CA GLN A 315 11.41 -4.08 -13.69
C GLN A 315 12.56 -3.92 -14.71
N GLY A 316 13.31 -2.83 -14.56
CA GLY A 316 14.42 -2.51 -15.44
C GLY A 316 14.01 -1.78 -16.72
N GLN A 317 12.72 -1.55 -16.97
CA GLN A 317 12.24 -0.75 -18.09
C GLN A 317 12.01 0.71 -17.70
N THR A 318 12.35 1.64 -18.60
CA THR A 318 12.09 3.08 -18.42
C THR A 318 11.72 3.71 -19.76
N VAL A 319 10.61 4.43 -19.81
CA VAL A 319 10.16 5.22 -20.96
C VAL A 319 11.04 6.45 -21.10
N THR A 320 11.61 6.65 -22.29
CA THR A 320 12.44 7.81 -22.63
C THR A 320 11.68 8.84 -23.46
N GLN A 321 10.78 8.37 -24.34
CA GLN A 321 9.97 9.24 -25.20
C GLN A 321 8.64 8.56 -25.53
N ALA A 322 7.57 9.34 -25.66
CA ALA A 322 6.26 8.86 -26.10
C ALA A 322 5.68 9.76 -27.20
N TRP A 323 4.80 9.20 -28.03
CA TRP A 323 4.06 9.94 -29.06
C TRP A 323 2.59 9.52 -29.07
N ASN A 324 1.71 10.43 -29.50
CA ASN A 324 0.25 10.30 -29.48
C ASN A 324 -0.39 10.03 -28.10
N ALA A 325 0.41 10.03 -27.03
CA ALA A 325 -0.01 10.04 -25.64
C ALA A 325 1.13 10.57 -24.76
N THR A 326 0.79 11.05 -23.57
CA THR A 326 1.76 11.34 -22.51
C THR A 326 1.82 10.14 -21.56
N VAL A 327 3.01 9.56 -21.36
CA VAL A 327 3.21 8.42 -20.45
C VAL A 327 3.95 8.89 -19.19
N THR A 328 3.29 8.78 -18.04
CA THR A 328 3.86 9.22 -16.75
C THR A 328 3.45 8.28 -15.60
N PRO A 329 4.33 8.03 -14.61
CA PRO A 329 5.78 8.32 -14.61
C PRO A 329 6.54 7.52 -15.70
N SER A 330 7.86 7.65 -15.78
CA SER A 330 8.67 6.95 -16.79
C SER A 330 8.98 5.49 -16.46
N SER A 331 8.71 5.01 -15.25
CA SER A 331 8.98 3.63 -14.81
C SER A 331 7.97 3.16 -13.77
N GLY A 332 7.82 1.85 -13.58
CA GLY A 332 6.88 1.26 -12.62
C GLY A 332 5.44 1.29 -13.14
N ALA A 333 4.48 1.62 -12.27
CA ALA A 333 3.09 1.83 -12.69
C ALA A 333 2.97 3.14 -13.47
N VAL A 334 2.62 3.06 -14.76
CA VAL A 334 2.53 4.20 -15.66
C VAL A 334 1.12 4.38 -16.19
N THR A 335 0.78 5.62 -16.55
CA THR A 335 -0.48 5.97 -17.20
C THR A 335 -0.18 6.67 -18.52
N ALA A 336 -0.65 6.11 -19.63
CA ALA A 336 -0.68 6.76 -20.92
C ALA A 336 -1.99 7.57 -21.06
N THR A 337 -1.88 8.89 -21.21
CA THR A 337 -3.04 9.78 -21.38
C THR A 337 -3.12 10.28 -22.82
N GLY A 338 -4.29 10.13 -23.45
CA GLY A 338 -4.54 10.61 -24.80
C GLY A 338 -4.33 12.11 -24.96
N ALA A 339 -3.86 12.52 -26.13
CA ALA A 339 -3.75 13.93 -26.52
C ALA A 339 -5.11 14.49 -26.96
N ALA A 340 -5.22 15.82 -27.09
CA ALA A 340 -6.47 16.47 -27.46
C ALA A 340 -7.06 15.98 -28.81
N PHE A 341 -6.20 15.64 -29.78
CA PHE A 341 -6.65 15.21 -31.11
C PHE A 341 -7.17 13.77 -31.15
N ASN A 342 -6.85 12.95 -30.14
CA ASN A 342 -7.29 11.56 -30.04
C ASN A 342 -8.00 11.28 -28.71
N ALA A 343 -8.55 12.31 -28.07
CA ALA A 343 -9.12 12.21 -26.72
C ALA A 343 -10.36 11.31 -26.65
N GLU A 344 -11.01 11.02 -27.77
CA GLU A 344 -12.21 10.19 -27.83
C GLU A 344 -11.97 8.83 -28.51
N ILE A 345 -12.53 7.77 -27.93
CA ILE A 345 -12.63 6.43 -28.54
C ILE A 345 -14.11 6.05 -28.63
N ALA A 346 -14.71 6.21 -29.81
CA ALA A 346 -16.09 5.79 -30.05
C ALA A 346 -16.26 4.26 -29.87
N PRO A 347 -17.48 3.75 -29.62
CA PRO A 347 -17.77 2.32 -29.57
C PRO A 347 -17.25 1.58 -30.81
N GLY A 348 -16.49 0.50 -30.61
CA GLY A 348 -15.87 -0.28 -31.68
C GLY A 348 -14.65 0.37 -32.36
N ALA A 349 -14.32 1.62 -32.02
CA ALA A 349 -13.17 2.32 -32.56
C ALA A 349 -11.89 2.05 -31.73
N SER A 350 -10.74 2.46 -32.26
CA SER A 350 -9.46 2.34 -31.58
C SER A 350 -8.65 3.64 -31.62
N GLN A 351 -7.83 3.82 -30.60
CA GLN A 351 -6.74 4.80 -30.60
C GLN A 351 -5.40 4.09 -30.42
N SER A 352 -4.36 4.66 -31.02
CA SER A 352 -3.01 4.14 -30.94
C SER A 352 -2.03 5.19 -30.41
N PHE A 353 -1.14 4.74 -29.55
CA PHE A 353 0.01 5.51 -29.11
C PHE A 353 1.25 4.62 -29.11
N GLY A 354 2.42 5.24 -29.05
CA GLY A 354 3.65 4.49 -28.93
C GLY A 354 4.66 5.19 -28.05
N PHE A 355 5.67 4.42 -27.64
CA PHE A 355 6.75 4.93 -26.83
C PHE A 355 8.04 4.17 -27.08
N GLN A 356 9.15 4.86 -26.85
CA GLN A 356 10.49 4.32 -26.77
C GLN A 356 10.91 4.23 -25.30
N GLY A 357 11.65 3.19 -24.97
CA GLY A 357 12.25 3.04 -23.65
C GLY A 357 13.57 2.30 -23.68
N THR A 358 14.25 2.35 -22.54
CA THR A 358 15.40 1.50 -22.23
C THR A 358 14.95 0.32 -21.40
N HIS A 359 15.68 -0.80 -21.49
CA HIS A 359 15.48 -1.93 -20.58
C HIS A 359 16.81 -2.54 -20.15
N SER A 360 16.85 -3.10 -18.95
CA SER A 360 17.98 -3.90 -18.46
C SER A 360 17.55 -5.35 -18.25
N GLY A 361 18.31 -6.30 -18.79
CA GLY A 361 18.01 -7.73 -18.69
C GLY A 361 17.09 -8.22 -19.81
N THR A 362 16.21 -9.16 -19.50
CA THR A 362 15.27 -9.71 -20.48
C THR A 362 14.07 -8.78 -20.64
N PHE A 363 13.79 -8.35 -21.88
CA PHE A 363 12.58 -7.59 -22.18
C PHE A 363 11.33 -8.47 -22.01
N THR A 364 10.37 -7.96 -21.25
CA THR A 364 9.05 -8.59 -21.02
C THR A 364 7.98 -7.55 -21.34
N LYS A 365 6.88 -7.96 -21.96
CA LYS A 365 5.74 -7.06 -22.21
C LYS A 365 4.88 -6.90 -20.94
N PRO A 366 4.22 -5.75 -20.72
CA PRO A 366 3.12 -5.68 -19.76
C PRO A 366 2.03 -6.67 -20.15
N ASP A 367 1.40 -7.29 -19.15
CA ASP A 367 0.35 -8.31 -19.29
C ASP A 367 -1.02 -7.84 -18.80
N ARG A 368 -1.09 -6.67 -18.14
CA ARG A 368 -2.31 -6.10 -17.58
C ARG A 368 -2.44 -4.63 -17.98
N PHE A 369 -3.61 -4.28 -18.51
CA PHE A 369 -3.94 -2.92 -18.95
C PHE A 369 -5.32 -2.51 -18.44
N THR A 370 -5.48 -1.25 -18.05
CA THR A 370 -6.78 -0.68 -17.65
C THR A 370 -7.08 0.59 -18.43
N LEU A 371 -8.25 0.70 -19.04
CA LEU A 371 -8.73 1.93 -19.69
C LEU A 371 -9.67 2.68 -18.74
N ASN A 372 -9.27 3.88 -18.31
CA ASN A 372 -9.98 4.67 -17.30
C ASN A 372 -10.32 3.87 -16.03
N GLY A 373 -9.44 2.93 -15.67
CA GLY A 373 -9.65 2.02 -14.55
C GLY A 373 -10.54 0.80 -14.86
N ALA A 374 -10.97 0.55 -16.09
CA ALA A 374 -11.63 -0.71 -16.46
C ALA A 374 -10.63 -1.68 -17.10
N LEU A 375 -10.60 -2.94 -16.69
CA LEU A 375 -9.65 -3.94 -17.23
C LEU A 375 -9.88 -4.16 -18.73
N CYS A 376 -8.80 -4.19 -19.51
CA CYS A 376 -8.88 -4.53 -20.92
C CYS A 376 -8.50 -5.98 -21.18
N THR A 377 -9.14 -6.61 -22.17
CA THR A 377 -8.65 -7.87 -22.73
C THR A 377 -7.34 -7.61 -23.47
N VAL A 378 -6.34 -8.49 -23.29
CA VAL A 378 -5.05 -8.38 -24.00
C VAL A 378 -5.03 -9.36 -25.16
N GLY A 379 -4.77 -8.86 -26.37
CA GLY A 379 -4.80 -9.61 -27.63
C GLY A 379 -3.58 -9.42 -28.51
#